data_AF-T0L387-F1
#
_entry.id   AF-T0L387-F1
#
_cell.length_a   1.000
_cell.length_b   1.000
_cell.length_c   1.000
_cell.angle_alpha   90.00
_cell.angle_beta   90.00
_cell.angle_gamma   90.00
#
_symmetry.space_group_name_H-M   'P 1'
#
loop_
_entity.id
_entity.type
_entity.pdbx_description
1 polymer ?
#
loop_
_entity_poly.entity_id
_entity_poly.type
_entity_poly.pdbx_seq_one_letter_code
_entity_poly.pdbx_strand_id
1 'polypeptide(L)' 'MNERKKQLIIDIQNLLNSYDANKTTSINPNLLEFMDENTLISIIDSLLNQKENLIQADKKWLEKFKKYDN' A
#
# COMPACT_ATOMS: atom_id res chain seq x y z
N MET A 1 -3.86 -14.59 -19.11
CA MET A 1 -3.66 -13.38 -18.29
C MET A 1 -2.75 -12.39 -19.02
N ASN A 2 -3.12 -11.10 -19.12
CA ASN A 2 -2.30 -10.06 -19.76
C ASN A 2 -1.10 -9.71 -18.86
N GLU A 3 0.11 -9.55 -19.42
CA GLU A 3 1.35 -9.18 -18.71
C GLU A 3 1.19 -7.93 -17.85
N ARG A 4 0.40 -6.96 -18.33
CA ARG A 4 0.10 -5.73 -17.57
C ARG A 4 -0.63 -6.01 -16.25
N LYS A 5 -1.62 -6.92 -16.24
CA LYS A 5 -2.32 -7.31 -15.00
C LYS A 5 -1.40 -8.04 -14.03
N LYS A 6 -0.48 -8.86 -14.52
CA LYS A 6 0.52 -9.52 -13.67
C LYS A 6 1.39 -8.50 -12.96
N GLN A 7 1.85 -7.48 -13.68
CA GLN A 7 2.66 -6.41 -13.11
C GLN A 7 1.90 -5.67 -12.01
N LEU A 8 0.65 -5.29 -12.26
CA LEU A 8 -0.19 -4.62 -11.25
C LEU A 8 -0.34 -5.46 -9.97
N ILE A 9 -0.53 -6.78 -10.09
CA ILE A 9 -0.63 -7.67 -8.92
C ILE A 9 0.68 -7.73 -8.14
N ILE A 10 1.82 -7.78 -8.83
CA ILE A 10 3.15 -7.73 -8.20
C ILE A 10 3.33 -6.41 -7.48
N ASP A 11 2.91 -5.30 -8.08
CA ASP A 11 3.01 -3.97 -7.49
C ASP A 11 2.15 -3.85 -6.22
N ILE A 12 0.91 -4.37 -6.24
CA ILE A 12 0.04 -4.45 -5.04
C ILE A 12 0.73 -5.26 -3.93
N GLN A 13 1.29 -6.43 -4.25
CA GLN A 13 1.97 -7.26 -3.26
C GLN A 13 3.18 -6.55 -2.65
N ASN A 14 4.00 -5.91 -3.49
CA ASN A 14 5.16 -5.14 -3.03
C ASN A 14 4.73 -3.96 -2.15
N LEU A 15 3.65 -3.27 -2.50
CA LEU A 15 3.13 -2.16 -1.71
C LEU A 15 2.68 -2.63 -0.33
N LEU A 16 1.91 -3.71 -0.23
CA LEU A 16 1.49 -4.30 1.04
C LEU A 16 2.70 -4.68 1.91
N ASN A 17 3.74 -5.25 1.31
CA ASN A 17 4.96 -5.66 2.01
C ASN A 17 5.87 -4.48 2.38
N SER A 18 5.68 -3.32 1.76
CA SER A 18 6.46 -2.11 2.05
C SER A 18 6.03 -1.39 3.33
N TYR A 19 4.89 -1.77 3.92
CA TYR A 19 4.37 -1.16 5.14
C TYR A 19 5.05 -1.67 6.41
N ASP A 20 5.45 -2.93 6.43
CA ASP A 20 6.07 -3.57 7.58
C ASP A 20 7.00 -4.68 7.10
N ALA A 21 8.30 -4.48 7.31
CA ALA A 21 9.33 -5.43 6.90
C ALA A 21 9.18 -6.81 7.57
N ASN A 22 8.40 -6.90 8.67
CA ASN A 22 8.14 -8.13 9.39
C ASN A 22 6.81 -8.79 9.00
N LYS A 23 5.97 -8.13 8.20
CA LYS A 23 4.71 -8.69 7.69
C LYS A 23 4.76 -8.84 6.18
N THR A 24 5.05 -10.06 5.75
CA THR A 24 4.96 -10.43 4.34
C THR A 24 3.56 -10.93 4.03
N THR A 25 2.88 -10.19 3.17
CA THR A 25 1.68 -10.61 2.46
C THR A 25 2.10 -11.28 1.15
N SER A 26 1.66 -12.52 0.97
CA SER A 26 1.72 -13.19 -0.33
C SER A 26 0.32 -13.16 -0.94
N ILE A 27 0.19 -12.50 -2.09
CA ILE A 27 -1.07 -12.45 -2.81
C ILE A 27 -1.13 -13.67 -3.71
N ASN A 28 -2.21 -14.44 -3.62
CA ASN A 28 -2.49 -15.44 -4.62
C ASN A 28 -2.98 -14.75 -5.91
N PRO A 29 -2.20 -14.76 -7.01
CA PRO A 29 -2.57 -14.05 -8.24
C PRO A 29 -3.88 -14.56 -8.85
N ASN A 30 -4.27 -15.81 -8.56
CA ASN A 30 -5.54 -16.37 -9.01
C ASN A 30 -6.76 -15.69 -8.36
N LEU A 31 -6.59 -15.03 -7.20
CA LEU A 31 -7.66 -14.24 -6.57
C LEU A 31 -7.91 -12.92 -7.31
N LEU A 32 -6.88 -12.37 -7.95
CA LEU A 32 -6.93 -11.08 -8.63
C LEU A 32 -7.04 -11.22 -10.15
N GLU A 33 -6.91 -12.43 -10.70
CA GLU A 33 -7.05 -12.70 -12.13
C GLU A 33 -8.42 -12.25 -12.69
N PHE A 34 -9.47 -12.36 -11.88
CA PHE A 34 -10.84 -11.98 -12.23
C PHE A 34 -11.11 -10.49 -12.11
N MET A 35 -10.24 -9.71 -11.45
CA MET A 35 -10.41 -8.27 -11.36
C MET A 35 -10.06 -7.60 -12.69
N ASP A 36 -10.81 -6.56 -13.05
CA ASP A 36 -10.46 -5.72 -14.18
C ASP A 36 -9.25 -4.81 -13.83
N GLU A 37 -8.62 -4.28 -14.87
CA GLU A 37 -7.40 -3.49 -14.71
C GLU A 37 -7.63 -2.21 -13.90
N ASN A 38 -8.79 -1.54 -14.05
CA ASN A 38 -9.09 -0.30 -13.35
C ASN A 38 -9.28 -0.55 -11.85
N THR A 39 -9.87 -1.70 -11.50
CA THR A 39 -9.97 -2.12 -10.09
C THR A 39 -8.58 -2.33 -9.49
N LEU A 40 -7.67 -3.00 -10.19
CA LEU A 40 -6.29 -3.20 -9.72
C LEU A 40 -5.54 -1.87 -9.52
N ILE A 41 -5.69 -0.93 -10.47
CA ILE A 41 -5.12 0.42 -10.36
C ILE A 41 -5.70 1.18 -9.16
N SER A 42 -7.01 1.12 -8.96
CA SER A 42 -7.68 1.78 -7.82
C SER A 42 -7.23 1.23 -6.47
N ILE A 43 -6.90 -0.06 -6.40
CA ILE A 43 -6.30 -0.68 -5.20
C ILE A 43 -4.92 -0.10 -4.95
N ILE A 44 -4.07 0.01 -5.98
CA ILE A 44 -2.74 0.62 -5.87
C ILE A 44 -2.86 2.06 -5.36
N ASP A 45 -3.72 2.88 -5.95
CA ASP A 45 -3.93 4.27 -5.52
C ASP A 45 -4.42 4.35 -4.06
N SER A 46 -5.35 3.48 -3.68
CA SER A 46 -5.84 3.39 -2.30
C SER A 46 -4.72 3.01 -1.33
N LEU A 47 -3.84 2.08 -1.71
CA LEU A 47 -2.69 1.68 -0.91
C LEU A 47 -1.65 2.80 -0.83
N LEU A 48 -1.39 3.56 -1.88
CA LEU A 48 -0.46 4.68 -1.83
C LEU A 48 -1.00 5.83 -0.94
N ASN A 49 -2.27 6.16 -1.08
CA ASN A 49 -2.92 7.19 -0.26
C ASN A 49 -2.94 6.84 1.22
N GLN A 50 -3.17 5.56 1.57
CA GLN A 50 -3.06 5.11 2.96
C GLN A 50 -1.64 5.32 3.51
N LYS A 51 -0.60 5.04 2.72
CA LYS A 51 0.80 5.19 3.14
C LYS A 51 1.15 6.65 3.38
N GLU A 52 0.73 7.53 2.47
CA GLU A 52 0.96 8.96 2.62
C GLU A 52 0.25 9.52 3.87
N ASN A 53 -0.99 9.11 4.11
CA ASN A 53 -1.73 9.51 5.31
C ASN A 53 -1.08 9.05 6.60
N LEU A 54 -0.52 7.83 6.65
CA LEU A 54 0.25 7.36 7.81
C LEU A 54 1.50 8.21 8.04
N ILE A 55 2.26 8.53 6.98
CA ILE A 55 3.46 9.38 7.09
C ILE A 55 3.09 10.79 7.59
N GLN A 56 1.99 11.37 7.09
CA GLN A 56 1.51 12.67 7.55
C GLN A 56 1.00 12.63 9.00
N ALA A 57 0.32 11.55 9.40
CA ALA A 57 -0.14 11.35 10.77
C ALA A 57 1.04 11.20 11.75
N ASP A 58 2.05 10.42 11.40
CA ASP A 58 3.27 10.24 12.20
C ASP A 58 4.03 11.55 12.38
N LYS A 59 4.19 12.34 11.30
CA LYS A 59 4.79 13.69 11.39
C LYS A 59 4.01 14.60 12.34
N LYS A 60 2.68 14.67 12.18
CA LYS A 60 1.82 15.49 13.05
C LYS A 60 1.86 15.04 14.50
N TRP A 61 1.94 13.72 14.74
CA TRP A 61 2.06 13.16 16.07
C TRP A 61 3.40 13.51 16.73
N LEU A 62 4.50 13.39 15.99
CA LEU A 62 5.83 13.82 16.44
C LEU A 62 5.89 15.33 16.74
N GLU A 63 5.27 16.17 15.90
CA GLU A 63 5.18 17.62 16.14
C GLU A 63 4.35 17.97 17.38
N LYS A 64 3.29 17.21 17.67
CA LYS A 64 2.53 17.35 18.91
C LYS A 64 3.36 16.96 20.12
N PHE A 65 4.17 15.90 20.03
CA PHE A 65 5.03 15.45 21.13
C PHE A 65 6.12 16.48 21.47
N LYS A 66 6.75 17.10 20.45
CA LYS A 66 7.76 18.16 20.66
C LYS A 66 7.24 19.41 21.39
N LYS A 67 5.93 19.65 21.43
CA LYS A 67 5.34 20.81 22.12
C LYS A 67 5.20 20.63 23.63
N TYR A 68 5.43 19.43 24.16
CA TYR A 68 5.29 19.12 25.58
C TYR A 68 6.63 18.89 26.30
N ASP A 69 7.76 19.11 25.62
CA ASP A 69 9.12 18.92 26.16
C ASP A 69 9.80 20.25 26.57
N ASN A 70 9.01 21.26 26.97
CA ASN A 70 9.52 22.58 27.37
C ASN A 70 8.87 23.06 28.67
#